data_AF-A0A819INF2-F1
#
_entry.id   AF-A0A819INF2-F1
#
_cell.length_a   1.000
_cell.length_b   1.000
_cell.length_c   1.000
_cell.angle_alpha   90.00
_cell.angle_beta   90.00
_cell.angle_gamma   90.00
#
_symmetry.space_group_name_H-M   'P 1'
#
loop_
_entity.id
_entity.type
_entity.pdbx_description
1 polymer ?
#
loop_
_entity_poly.entity_id
_entity_poly.type
_entity_poly.pdbx_seq_one_letter_code
_entity_poly.pdbx_strand_id
1 'polypeptide(L)' 'LPEFLGEDVIKDKGLCCRFVIANVPRDAPVTERAIPLAIFQSEQSIRNHYLRKWLRRSTVDNLDIREILDWNY' A
#
# COMPACT_ATOMS: atom_id res chain seq x y z
N LEU A 1 4.52 -0.53 6.73
CA LEU A 1 4.78 0.75 6.03
C LEU A 1 6.24 1.19 6.17
N PRO A 2 6.82 1.28 7.39
CA PRO A 2 8.25 1.62 7.57
C PRO A 2 9.19 0.62 6.88
N GLU A 3 8.84 -0.67 6.93
CA GLU A 3 9.60 -1.74 6.26
C GLU A 3 9.73 -1.55 4.74
N PHE A 4 8.72 -0.95 4.09
CA PHE A 4 8.74 -0.70 2.65
C PHE A 4 9.44 0.62 2.31
N LEU A 5 9.14 1.67 3.09
CA LEU A 5 9.68 3.00 2.85
C LEU A 5 11.14 3.13 3.30
N GLY A 6 11.63 2.26 4.20
CA GLY A 6 12.95 2.35 4.80
C GLY A 6 13.01 3.40 5.93
N GLU A 7 13.95 3.23 6.85
CA GLU A 7 14.13 4.14 8.00
C GLU A 7 14.58 5.54 7.59
N ASP A 8 15.26 5.67 6.45
CA ASP A 8 15.80 6.95 5.98
C ASP A 8 14.73 7.86 5.39
N VAL A 9 13.63 7.30 4.89
CA VAL A 9 12.49 8.05 4.36
C VAL A 9 11.69 8.77 5.47
N ILE A 10 11.84 8.33 6.72
CA ILE A 10 11.20 8.92 7.90
C ILE A 10 12.04 10.08 8.48
N LYS A 11 13.32 10.22 8.06
CA LYS A 11 14.27 11.19 8.62
C LYS A 11 14.25 12.55 7.90
N ASP A 12 13.85 12.59 6.63
CA ASP A 12 13.82 13.84 5.87
C ASP A 12 12.50 14.60 6.06
N LYS A 13 12.62 15.80 6.66
CA LYS A 13 11.53 16.78 6.81
C LYS A 13 11.15 17.34 5.45
N GLY A 14 10.34 16.62 4.70
CA GLY A 14 9.88 17.04 3.38
C GLY A 14 9.31 15.93 2.51
N LEU A 15 9.34 14.68 2.98
CA LEU A 15 8.82 13.59 2.15
C LEU A 15 7.30 13.69 2.00
N CYS A 16 6.86 13.86 0.75
CA CYS A 16 5.45 13.81 0.40
C CYS A 16 4.96 12.36 0.49
N CYS A 17 4.55 11.94 1.68
CA CYS A 17 3.91 10.65 1.89
C CYS A 17 2.51 10.66 1.26
N ARG A 18 2.42 10.30 -0.02
CA ARG A 18 1.15 10.13 -0.74
C ARG A 18 0.62 8.73 -0.51
N PHE A 19 -0.64 8.64 -0.11
CA PHE A 19 -1.33 7.38 0.12
C PHE A 19 -2.61 7.28 -0.70
N VAL A 20 -3.03 6.05 -0.93
CA VAL A 20 -4.39 5.71 -1.38
C VAL A 20 -5.03 4.81 -0.34
N ILE A 21 -6.36 4.80 -0.28
CA ILE A 21 -7.10 3.93 0.65
C ILE A 21 -7.52 2.67 -0.09
N ALA A 22 -7.16 1.51 0.47
CA ALA A 22 -7.56 0.23 -0.06
C ALA A 22 -8.99 -0.14 0.35
N ASN A 23 -9.77 -0.77 -0.52
CA ASN A 23 -11.14 -1.23 -0.24
C ASN A 23 -11.21 -2.49 0.64
N VAL A 24 -10.07 -3.13 0.90
CA VAL A 24 -9.94 -4.30 1.76
C VAL A 24 -8.72 -4.14 2.68
N PRO A 25 -8.73 -4.79 3.86
CA PRO A 25 -9.85 -5.54 4.44
C PRO A 25 -10.93 -4.60 5.00
N ARG A 26 -12.22 -4.82 4.67
CA ARG A 26 -13.31 -3.86 4.92
C ARG A 26 -13.57 -3.57 6.40
N ASP A 27 -13.20 -4.51 7.26
CA ASP A 27 -13.31 -4.45 8.72
C ASP A 27 -12.16 -3.65 9.37
N ALA A 28 -11.09 -3.36 8.64
CA ALA A 28 -9.96 -2.61 9.19
C ALA A 28 -10.19 -1.09 9.16
N PRO A 29 -9.65 -0.36 10.15
CA PRO A 29 -9.69 1.10 10.15
C PRO A 29 -8.97 1.69 8.94
N VAL A 30 -9.37 2.88 8.52
CA VAL A 30 -8.78 3.61 7.36
C VAL A 30 -7.26 3.73 7.47
N THR A 31 -6.74 3.92 8.68
CA THR A 31 -5.30 4.00 8.97
C THR A 31 -4.52 2.74 8.61
N GLU A 32 -5.14 1.56 8.72
CA GLU A 32 -4.54 0.28 8.34
C GLU A 32 -4.69 -0.01 6.84
N ARG A 33 -5.64 0.64 6.17
CA ARG A 33 -5.90 0.52 4.72
C ARG A 33 -5.11 1.51 3.87
N ALA A 34 -4.34 2.40 4.49
CA ALA A 34 -3.51 3.36 3.77
C ALA A 34 -2.31 2.67 3.09
N ILE A 35 -2.26 2.74 1.77
CA ILE A 35 -1.21 2.17 0.93
C ILE A 35 -0.34 3.29 0.35
N PRO A 36 0.99 3.28 0.52
CA PRO A 36 1.87 4.27 -0.08
C PRO A 36 1.82 4.18 -1.60
N LEU A 37 1.62 5.30 -2.29
CA LEU A 37 1.57 5.33 -3.75
C LEU A 37 2.88 4.82 -4.39
N ALA A 38 4.01 4.95 -3.67
CA ALA A 38 5.32 4.47 -4.09
C ALA A 38 5.37 2.95 -4.38
N ILE A 39 4.46 2.13 -3.81
CA ILE A 39 4.43 0.68 -4.09
C ILE A 39 4.11 0.36 -5.55
N PHE A 40 3.38 1.25 -6.23
CA PHE A 40 3.03 1.07 -7.64
C PHE A 40 4.18 1.40 -8.59
N GLN A 41 5.26 1.98 -8.08
CA GLN A 41 6.49 2.24 -8.81
C GLN A 41 7.59 1.21 -8.51
N SER A 42 7.43 0.38 -7.48
CA SER A 42 8.42 -0.65 -7.13
C SER A 42 8.40 -1.83 -8.11
N GLU A 43 9.46 -2.64 -8.09
CA GLU A 43 9.51 -3.93 -8.78
C GLU A 43 8.30 -4.82 -8.43
N GLN A 44 7.91 -5.69 -9.36
CA GLN A 44 6.71 -6.51 -9.24
C GLN A 44 6.79 -7.50 -8.07
N SER A 45 7.96 -8.06 -7.79
CA SER A 45 8.21 -8.94 -6.64
C SER A 45 7.95 -8.22 -5.31
N ILE A 46 8.51 -7.02 -5.15
CA ILE A 46 8.34 -6.16 -3.97
C ILE A 46 6.87 -5.73 -3.84
N ARG A 47 6.26 -5.28 -4.93
CA ARG A 47 4.85 -4.86 -4.98
C ARG A 47 3.93 -5.98 -4.52
N ASN A 48 4.07 -7.16 -5.11
CA ASN A 48 3.24 -8.32 -4.79
C ASN A 48 3.42 -8.76 -3.34
N HIS A 49 4.65 -8.74 -2.82
CA HIS A 49 4.94 -9.09 -1.43
C HIS A 49 4.18 -8.19 -0.45
N TYR A 50 4.31 -6.86 -0.59
CA TYR A 50 3.67 -5.92 0.32
C TYR A 50 2.15 -5.82 0.13
N LEU A 51 1.66 -5.88 -1.11
CA LEU A 51 0.22 -5.88 -1.36
C LEU A 51 -0.48 -7.12 -0.78
N ARG A 52 0.14 -8.31 -0.81
CA ARG A 52 -0.39 -9.51 -0.12
C ARG A 52 -0.55 -9.26 1.38
N LYS A 53 0.49 -8.67 2.00
CA LYS A 53 0.52 -8.34 3.42
C LYS A 53 -0.55 -7.31 3.80
N TRP A 54 -0.63 -6.19 3.07
CA TRP A 54 -1.54 -5.08 3.41
C TRP A 54 -3.00 -5.37 3.06
N LEU A 55 -3.26 -6.03 1.93
CA LEU A 55 -4.63 -6.40 1.52
C LEU A 55 -5.13 -7.68 2.22
N ARG A 56 -4.29 -8.32 3.05
CA ARG A 56 -4.54 -9.62 3.70
C ARG A 56 -4.97 -10.70 2.69
N ARG A 57 -4.34 -10.75 1.53
CA ARG A 57 -4.62 -11.74 0.47
C ARG A 57 -3.51 -12.79 0.38
N SER A 58 -3.91 -14.06 0.25
CA SER A 58 -2.99 -15.18 0.03
C SER A 58 -2.35 -15.16 -1.36
N THR A 59 -3.10 -14.72 -2.36
CA THR A 59 -2.63 -14.55 -3.74
C THR A 59 -2.89 -13.13 -4.24
N VAL A 60 -1.90 -12.59 -4.94
CA VAL A 60 -1.94 -11.31 -5.62
C VAL A 60 -1.22 -11.54 -6.92
N ASP A 61 -2.00 -11.88 -7.94
CA ASP A 61 -1.52 -12.00 -9.32
C ASP A 61 -2.26 -10.95 -10.14
N ASN A 62 -1.50 -10.10 -10.84
CA ASN A 62 -2.00 -9.05 -11.74
C ASN A 62 -3.11 -8.14 -11.16
N LEU A 63 -2.95 -7.68 -9.92
CA LEU A 63 -3.87 -6.72 -9.31
C LEU A 63 -3.73 -5.32 -9.96
N ASP A 64 -4.79 -4.89 -10.64
CA ASP A 64 -4.94 -3.50 -11.09
C ASP A 64 -5.16 -2.59 -9.87
N ILE A 65 -4.54 -1.41 -9.87
CA ILE A 65 -4.76 -0.41 -8.82
C ILE A 65 -6.23 -0.08 -8.63
N ARG A 66 -7.04 -0.07 -9.69
CA ARG A 66 -8.49 0.21 -9.65
C ARG A 66 -9.26 -0.78 -8.79
N GLU A 67 -8.77 -2.02 -8.69
CA GLU A 67 -9.35 -3.07 -7.86
C GLU A 67 -8.97 -2.93 -6.38
N ILE A 68 -7.88 -2.21 -6.09
CA ILE A 68 -7.39 -1.97 -4.74
C ILE A 68 -8.11 -0.77 -4.13
N LEU A 69 -8.40 0.28 -4.90
CA LEU A 69 -8.95 1.53 -4.39
C LEU A 69 -10.33 1.37 -3.74
N ASP A 70 -10.51 2.03 -2.60
CA ASP A 70 -11.82 2.29 -2.00
C ASP A 70 -12.44 3.54 -2.62
N TRP A 71 -13.34 3.34 -3.58
CA TRP A 71 -14.05 4.41 -4.26
C TRP A 71 -15.15 5.06 -3.41
N ASN A 72 -15.55 4.42 -2.31
CA ASN A 72 -16.59 4.94 -1.42
C ASN A 72 -16.03 5.80 -0.27
N TYR A 73 -14.70 5.73 -0.07
CA TYR A 73 -13.98 6.62 0.84
C TYR A 73 -13.69 7.95 0.15
#